data_AF-A0A447U1D2-F1
#
_entry.id   AF-A0A447U1D2-F1
#
_cell.length_a   1.000
_cell.length_b   1.000
_cell.length_c   1.000
_cell.angle_alpha   90.00
_cell.angle_beta   90.00
_cell.angle_gamma   90.00
#
_symmetry.space_group_name_H-M   'P 1'
#
loop_
_entity.id
_entity.type
_entity.pdbx_description
1 polymer ?
#
loop_
_entity_poly.entity_id
_entity_poly.type
_entity_poly.pdbx_seq_one_letter_code
_entity_poly.pdbx_strand_id
1 'polypeptide(L)' 'MLKTEMIDKLNEQMNLELYSSLLYQQMSAWCSYHSFEGAAAFLRRHAQRRDDAYAAPV' A
#
# COMPACT_ATOMS: atom_id res chain seq x y z
N MET A 1 11.31 -22.00 -13.65
CA MET A 1 10.09 -21.51 -12.96
C MET A 1 10.38 -21.38 -11.48
N LEU A 2 9.74 -20.42 -10.79
CA LEU A 2 9.85 -20.29 -9.33
C LEU A 2 9.28 -21.53 -8.64
N LYS A 3 9.81 -21.85 -7.45
CA LYS A 3 9.26 -22.91 -6.59
C LYS A 3 7.91 -22.49 -6.03
N THR A 4 6.98 -23.43 -5.86
CA THR A 4 5.64 -23.16 -5.29
C THR A 4 5.71 -22.43 -3.96
N GLU A 5 6.60 -22.85 -3.05
CA GLU A 5 6.83 -22.19 -1.76
C GLU A 5 7.19 -20.70 -1.88
N MET A 6 7.89 -20.31 -2.96
CA MET A 6 8.23 -18.90 -3.21
C MET A 6 7.02 -18.14 -3.75
N ILE A 7 6.21 -18.77 -4.59
CA ILE A 7 4.96 -18.18 -5.12
C ILE A 7 4.00 -17.91 -3.96
N ASP A 8 3.85 -18.85 -3.04
CA ASP A 8 2.98 -18.70 -1.87
C ASP A 8 3.42 -17.53 -0.99
N LYS A 9 4.72 -17.40 -0.72
CA LYS A 9 5.29 -16.27 0.03
C LYS A 9 5.12 -14.93 -0.69
N LEU A 10 5.26 -14.90 -2.01
CA LEU A 10 5.06 -13.69 -2.80
C LEU A 10 3.59 -13.25 -2.78
N ASN A 11 2.65 -14.20 -2.82
CA ASN A 11 1.22 -13.91 -2.69
C ASN A 11 0.88 -13.39 -1.29
N GLU A 12 1.45 -13.99 -0.24
CA GLU A 12 1.31 -13.49 1.14
C GLU A 12 1.87 -12.06 1.26
N GLN A 13 3.06 -11.83 0.71
CA GLN A 13 3.67 -10.49 0.70
C GLN A 13 2.80 -9.50 -0.08
N MET A 14 2.21 -9.87 -1.22
CA MET A 14 1.28 -9.00 -1.95
C MET A 14 0.06 -8.60 -1.12
N ASN A 15 -0.46 -9.50 -0.27
CA ASN A 15 -1.60 -9.19 0.59
C ASN A 15 -1.21 -8.24 1.75
N LEU A 16 -0.04 -8.44 2.36
CA LEU A 16 0.52 -7.49 3.34
C LEU A 16 0.76 -6.13 2.67
N GLU A 17 1.33 -6.19 1.47
CA GLU A 17 1.44 -5.11 0.52
C GLU A 17 0.10 -4.75 -0.15
N LEU A 18 -1.07 -5.15 0.38
CA LEU A 18 -2.37 -4.54 0.06
C LEU A 18 -2.98 -3.92 1.33
N TYR A 19 -2.75 -4.54 2.47
CA TYR A 19 -3.14 -4.01 3.76
C TYR A 19 -2.43 -2.68 4.11
N SER A 20 -1.12 -2.56 3.90
CA SER A 20 -0.38 -1.35 4.35
C SER A 20 -0.74 -0.03 3.62
N SER A 21 -1.10 -0.04 2.33
CA SER A 21 -1.59 1.14 1.54
C SER A 21 -2.94 1.55 2.08
N LEU A 22 -3.87 0.61 2.29
CA LEU A 22 -5.16 0.93 2.89
C LEU A 22 -4.97 1.56 4.27
N LEU A 23 -4.04 1.05 5.07
CA LEU A 23 -3.67 1.66 6.35
C LEU A 23 -3.11 3.07 6.18
N TYR A 24 -2.17 3.30 5.25
CA TYR A 24 -1.62 4.62 4.97
C TYR A 24 -2.67 5.60 4.43
N GLN A 25 -3.63 5.14 3.62
CA GLN A 25 -4.75 5.94 3.15
C GLN A 25 -5.66 6.36 4.33
N GLN A 26 -5.98 5.43 5.22
CA GLN A 26 -6.80 5.72 6.40
C GLN A 26 -6.09 6.70 7.35
N MET A 27 -4.79 6.52 7.57
CA MET A 27 -3.98 7.45 8.35
C MET A 27 -3.90 8.82 7.67
N SER A 28 -3.75 8.87 6.34
CA SER A 28 -3.78 10.12 5.56
C SER A 28 -5.11 10.86 5.76
N ALA A 29 -6.23 10.15 5.67
CA ALA A 29 -7.56 10.71 5.91
C ALA A 29 -7.71 11.25 7.34
N TRP A 30 -7.23 10.52 8.34
CA TRP A 30 -7.21 10.97 9.73
C TRP A 30 -6.36 12.23 9.92
N CYS A 31 -5.18 12.30 9.28
CA CYS A 31 -4.32 13.48 9.31
C CYS A 31 -4.98 14.70 8.66
N SER A 32 -5.63 14.55 7.49
CA SER A 32 -6.36 15.65 6.85
C SER A 32 -7.53 16.13 7.71
N TYR A 33 -8.26 15.23 8.38
CA TYR A 33 -9.33 15.63 9.30
C TYR A 33 -8.83 16.50 10.46
N HIS A 34 -7.59 16.26 10.93
CA HIS A 34 -6.95 17.04 12.00
C HIS A 34 -6.07 18.19 11.48
N SER A 35 -6.19 18.56 10.19
CA SER A 35 -5.40 19.63 9.56
C SER A 35 -3.87 19.41 9.58
N PHE A 36 -3.41 18.16 9.69
CA PHE A 36 -2.00 17.77 9.55
C PHE A 36 -1.63 17.50 8.08
N GLU A 37 -1.81 18.50 7.22
CA GLU A 37 -1.75 18.33 5.76
C GLU A 37 -0.39 17.80 5.24
N GLY A 38 0.72 18.19 5.88
CA GLY A 38 2.04 17.67 5.50
C GLY A 38 2.18 16.16 5.75
N ALA A 39 1.66 15.67 6.88
CA ALA A 39 1.64 14.25 7.21
C ALA A 39 0.65 13.50 6.32
N ALA A 40 -0.51 14.09 6.04
CA ALA A 40 -1.50 13.52 5.14
C ALA A 40 -0.94 13.31 3.73
N ALA A 41 -0.23 14.31 3.18
CA ALA A 41 0.43 14.22 1.88
C ALA A 41 1.58 13.20 1.86
N PHE A 42 2.36 13.11 2.94
CA PHE A 42 3.40 12.09 3.09
C PHE A 42 2.82 10.68 3.02
N LEU A 43 1.80 10.40 3.84
CA LEU A 43 1.15 9.08 3.90
C LEU A 43 0.45 8.71 2.58
N ARG A 44 -0.20 9.69 1.92
CA ARG A 44 -0.84 9.47 0.62
C ARG A 44 0.15 9.06 -0.46
N ARG A 45 1.33 9.68 -0.51
CA ARG A 45 2.40 9.28 -1.44
C ARG A 45 2.91 7.86 -1.16
N HIS A 46 2.97 7.46 0.11
CA HIS A 46 3.36 6.10 0.50
C HIS A 46 2.31 5.05 0.13
N ALA A 47 1.02 5.38 0.20
CA ALA A 47 -0.06 4.54 -0.31
C ALA A 47 0.01 4.39 -1.85
N GLN A 48 0.15 5.51 -2.56
CA GLN A 48 0.02 5.57 -4.02
C GLN A 48 1.06 4.74 -4.78
N ARG A 49 2.30 4.66 -4.27
CA ARG A 49 3.40 3.93 -4.92
C ARG A 49 3.11 2.45 -5.16
N ARG A 50 2.10 1.90 -4.47
CA ARG A 50 1.79 0.47 -4.48
C ARG A 50 0.48 0.16 -5.17
N ASP A 51 -0.48 1.08 -5.18
CA ASP A 51 -1.70 0.97 -5.99
C ASP A 51 -1.33 0.91 -7.49
N ASP A 52 -0.30 1.67 -7.90
CA ASP A 52 0.25 1.63 -9.26
C ASP A 52 0.85 0.27 -9.64
N ALA A 53 1.36 -0.51 -8.66
CA ALA A 53 1.90 -1.84 -8.90
C ALA A 53 0.80 -2.90 -9.14
N TYR A 54 -0.42 -2.67 -8.64
CA TYR A 54 -1.59 -3.54 -8.87
C TYR A 54 -2.31 -3.21 -10.20
N ALA A 55 -2.10 -2.01 -10.74
CA ALA A 55 -2.66 -1.55 -12.02
C ALA A 55 -1.83 -1.96 -13.24
N ALA A 56 -0.61 -2.48 -13.04
CA ALA A 56 0.17 -3.06 -14.12
C ALA A 56 -0.45 -4.41 -14.52
N PRO A 57 -0.81 -4.62 -15.79
CA PRO A 57 -1.40 -5.88 -16.23
C PRO A 57 -0.34 -6.99 -16.07
N VAL A 58 -0.70 -8.02 -15.31
CA VAL A 58 -0.08 -9.35 -15.40
C VAL A 58 -0.38 -9.98 -16.75
#